data_AF-A0A3C1G0Q2-F1
#
_entry.id   AF-A0A3C1G0Q2-F1
#
_cell.length_a   1.000
_cell.length_b   1.000
_cell.length_c   1.000
_cell.angle_alpha   90.00
_cell.angle_beta   90.00
_cell.angle_gamma   90.00
#
_symmetry.space_group_name_H-M   'P 1'
#
loop_
_entity.id
_entity.type
_entity.pdbx_description
1 polymer ?
#
loop_
_entity_poly.entity_id
_entity_poly.type
_entity_poly.pdbx_seq_one_letter_code
_entity_poly.pdbx_strand_id
1 'polypeptide(L)'
;MHSTFKVAHDTKVVDYKGKSYYFCCSDCIDDFKKNPDKYAEAGELQVRQATQSEIGKTATCPVMHSTFKVAKGTKAIDYKGKSYYFCCSGCIDDFKKNPDKYAK
;
A
#
# COMPACT_ATOMS: atom_id res chain seq x y z
N MET A 1 2.42 -21.58 -25.04
CA MET A 1 1.71 -22.09 -23.83
C MET A 1 2.49 -21.62 -22.61
N HIS A 2 1.82 -20.95 -21.69
CA HIS A 2 2.41 -20.11 -20.64
C HIS A 2 3.39 -20.88 -19.73
N SER A 3 4.68 -20.54 -19.81
CA SER A 3 5.66 -20.88 -18.77
C SER A 3 5.34 -20.07 -17.52
N THR A 4 4.64 -20.72 -16.59
CA THR A 4 4.43 -20.29 -15.21
C THR A 4 5.77 -19.92 -14.56
N PHE A 5 5.91 -18.65 -14.21
CA PHE A 5 6.98 -18.12 -13.37
C PHE A 5 6.80 -18.76 -11.97
N LYS A 6 7.58 -19.81 -11.68
CA LYS A 6 7.66 -20.41 -10.34
C LYS A 6 8.22 -19.36 -9.38
N VAL A 7 7.35 -18.73 -8.60
CA VAL A 7 7.76 -18.05 -7.37
C VAL A 7 8.32 -19.13 -6.45
N ALA A 8 9.59 -18.97 -6.06
CA ALA A 8 10.31 -19.91 -5.22
C ALA A 8 9.54 -20.17 -3.92
N HIS A 9 9.54 -21.44 -3.51
CA HIS A 9 9.00 -21.89 -2.24
C HIS A 9 9.66 -21.11 -1.09
N ASP A 10 8.83 -20.59 -0.19
CA ASP A 10 9.15 -20.13 1.18
C ASP A 10 9.10 -18.62 1.49
N THR A 11 8.51 -17.76 0.65
CA THR A 11 8.06 -16.45 1.16
C THR A 11 6.70 -16.60 1.83
N LYS A 12 6.68 -16.61 3.17
CA LYS A 12 5.44 -16.70 3.92
C LYS A 12 4.74 -15.34 3.94
N VAL A 13 3.51 -15.31 3.45
CA VAL A 13 2.67 -14.12 3.38
C VAL A 13 1.56 -14.24 4.40
N VAL A 14 1.37 -13.23 5.23
CA VAL A 14 0.29 -13.17 6.24
C VAL A 14 -0.66 -12.06 5.85
N ASP A 15 -1.91 -12.41 5.57
CA ASP A 15 -2.97 -11.44 5.33
C ASP A 15 -3.57 -10.99 6.65
N TYR A 16 -3.32 -9.73 7.04
CA TYR A 16 -3.86 -9.13 8.26
C TYR A 16 -4.58 -7.82 7.95
N LYS A 17 -5.86 -7.71 8.36
CA LYS A 17 -6.74 -6.57 8.05
C LYS A 17 -6.73 -6.17 6.56
N GLY A 18 -6.72 -7.17 5.68
CA GLY A 18 -6.74 -6.99 4.21
C GLY A 18 -5.38 -6.62 3.59
N LYS A 19 -4.27 -6.83 4.31
CA LYS A 19 -2.91 -6.46 3.87
C LYS A 19 -2.00 -7.67 3.96
N SER A 20 -1.24 -7.92 2.89
CA SER A 20 -0.31 -9.04 2.79
C SER A 20 1.07 -8.64 3.31
N TYR A 21 1.46 -9.16 4.46
CA TYR A 21 2.76 -8.96 5.08
C TYR A 21 3.71 -10.10 4.72
N TYR A 22 4.85 -9.77 4.13
CA TYR A 22 5.85 -10.73 3.67
C TYR A 22 6.92 -10.92 4.75
N PHE A 23 7.09 -12.14 5.22
CA PHE A 23 8.10 -12.48 6.22
C PHE A 23 9.12 -13.44 5.63
N CYS A 24 10.40 -13.17 5.93
CA CYS A 24 11.52 -13.97 5.48
C CYS A 24 11.73 -15.23 6.33
N CYS A 25 11.13 -15.30 7.53
CA CYS A 25 11.27 -16.42 8.47
C CYS A 25 9.94 -16.70 9.20
N SER A 26 9.73 -17.97 9.57
CA SER A 26 8.54 -18.41 10.33
C SER A 26 8.45 -17.76 11.72
N ASP A 27 9.58 -17.54 12.39
CA ASP A 27 9.61 -16.89 13.71
C ASP A 27 9.04 -15.46 13.71
N CYS A 28 9.25 -14.70 12.63
CA CYS A 28 8.69 -13.34 12.51
C CYS A 28 7.16 -13.35 12.36
N ILE A 29 6.59 -14.43 11.83
CA ILE A 29 5.14 -14.59 11.68
C ILE A 29 4.50 -14.85 13.03
N ASP A 30 5.10 -15.71 13.84
CA ASP A 30 4.58 -16.03 15.17
C ASP A 30 4.59 -14.80 16.08
N ASP A 31 5.63 -13.97 15.99
CA ASP A 31 5.68 -12.70 16.71
C ASP A 31 4.63 -11.70 16.19
N PHE A 32 4.49 -11.60 14.86
CA PHE A 32 3.43 -10.80 14.24
C PHE A 32 2.04 -11.28 14.65
N LYS A 33 1.77 -12.59 14.72
CA LYS A 33 0.47 -13.14 15.17
C LYS A 33 0.19 -12.90 16.64
N LYS A 34 1.23 -12.81 17.49
CA LYS A 34 1.08 -12.53 18.92
C LYS A 34 0.73 -11.07 19.18
N ASN A 35 1.25 -10.13 18.37
CA ASN A 35 0.97 -8.70 18.53
C ASN A 35 0.78 -7.99 17.17
N PRO A 36 -0.19 -8.41 16.33
CA PRO A 36 -0.31 -7.91 14.98
C PRO A 36 -0.77 -6.45 14.98
N ASP A 37 -1.58 -6.06 15.97
CA ASP A 37 -1.95 -4.66 16.19
C ASP A 37 -0.76 -3.81 16.61
N LYS A 38 0.28 -4.30 17.30
CA LYS A 38 1.48 -3.49 17.55
C LYS A 38 2.26 -3.21 16.26
N TYR A 39 2.29 -4.15 15.31
CA TYR A 39 2.95 -3.99 14.01
C TYR A 39 2.05 -3.32 12.96
N ALA A 40 0.73 -3.38 13.12
CA ALA A 40 -0.25 -2.77 12.24
C ALA A 40 -0.73 -1.37 12.72
N GLU A 41 -0.70 -1.10 14.03
CA GLU A 41 -0.99 0.19 14.67
C GLU A 41 0.26 1.06 14.85
N ALA A 42 1.47 0.49 14.81
CA ALA A 42 2.70 1.28 14.66
C ALA A 42 2.84 1.83 13.23
N GLY A 43 1.87 2.66 12.83
CA GLY A 43 2.22 4.02 12.48
C GLY A 43 2.50 4.36 11.03
N GLU A 44 2.00 3.64 10.03
CA GLU A 44 2.10 4.14 8.65
C GLU A 44 0.80 3.98 7.87
N LEU A 45 0.34 5.10 7.30
CA LEU A 45 -0.65 5.09 6.25
C LEU A 45 -0.26 4.09 5.17
N GLN A 46 -1.20 3.23 4.81
CA GLN A 46 -0.93 2.05 4.03
C GLN A 46 -0.82 2.40 2.56
N VAL A 47 0.41 2.33 2.07
CA VAL A 47 0.73 2.59 0.67
C VAL A 47 0.48 1.34 -0.14
N ARG A 48 -0.64 1.28 -0.85
CA ARG A 48 -0.93 0.21 -1.83
C ARG A 48 -0.55 0.66 -3.24
N GLN A 49 -0.48 -0.29 -4.16
CA GLN A 49 -0.41 0.01 -5.60
C GLN A 49 -1.82 0.16 -6.18
N ALA A 50 -1.91 0.91 -7.27
CA ALA A 50 -3.11 0.94 -8.09
C ALA A 50 -3.41 -0.46 -8.65
N THR A 51 -4.66 -0.88 -8.55
CA THR A 51 -5.10 -2.17 -9.09
C THR A 51 -5.30 -2.06 -10.60
N GLN A 52 -5.32 -3.19 -11.30
CA GLN A 52 -5.55 -3.25 -12.76
C GLN A 52 -6.81 -2.50 -13.21
N SER A 53 -7.84 -2.47 -12.36
CA SER A 53 -9.11 -1.78 -12.61
C SER A 53 -9.02 -0.24 -12.45
N GLU A 54 -8.06 0.23 -11.67
CA GLU A 54 -7.81 1.66 -11.44
C GLU A 54 -6.82 2.24 -12.46
N ILE A 55 -6.01 1.40 -13.10
CA ILE A 55 -5.07 1.81 -14.15
C ILE A 55 -5.84 2.43 -15.32
N GLY A 56 -5.38 3.60 -15.76
CA GLY A 56 -5.99 4.39 -16.82
C GLY A 56 -7.04 5.38 -16.31
N LYS A 57 -7.47 5.30 -15.04
CA LYS A 57 -8.33 6.31 -14.42
C LYS A 57 -7.56 7.58 -14.13
N THR A 58 -8.29 8.68 -14.13
CA THR A 58 -7.77 9.99 -13.76
C THR A 58 -7.88 10.15 -12.24
N ALA A 59 -6.76 10.47 -11.59
CA ALA A 59 -6.73 10.76 -10.16
C ALA A 59 -6.02 12.08 -9.88
N THR A 60 -6.40 12.74 -8.79
CA THR A 60 -5.82 14.01 -8.38
C THR A 60 -4.92 13.79 -7.18
N CYS A 61 -3.66 14.23 -7.30
CA CYS A 61 -2.70 14.17 -6.20
C CYS A 61 -3.13 15.14 -5.09
N PRO A 62 -3.37 14.69 -3.84
CA PRO A 62 -3.83 15.57 -2.77
C PRO A 62 -2.74 16.54 -2.25
N VAL A 63 -1.47 16.25 -2.56
CA VAL A 63 -0.32 17.11 -2.19
C VAL A 63 -0.10 18.20 -3.25
N MET A 64 0.01 17.80 -4.52
CA MET A 64 0.32 18.72 -5.62
C MET A 64 -0.92 19.31 -6.31
N HIS A 65 -2.13 18.84 -5.97
CA HIS A 65 -3.39 19.16 -6.65
C HIS A 65 -3.35 18.95 -8.18
N SER A 66 -2.40 18.15 -8.64
CA SER A 66 -2.19 17.86 -10.05
C SER A 66 -2.95 16.60 -10.42
N THR A 67 -3.67 16.66 -11.53
CA THR A 67 -4.45 15.55 -12.06
C THR A 67 -3.59 14.73 -13.02
N PHE A 68 -3.53 13.42 -12.82
CA PHE A 68 -2.70 12.51 -13.59
C PHE A 68 -3.42 11.18 -13.85
N LYS A 69 -2.93 10.41 -14.83
CA LYS A 69 -3.44 9.06 -15.09
C LYS A 69 -2.77 8.04 -14.19
N VAL A 70 -3.59 7.26 -13.50
CA VAL A 70 -3.15 6.15 -12.67
C VAL A 70 -2.51 5.08 -13.55
N ALA A 71 -1.31 4.66 -13.20
CA ALA A 71 -0.55 3.61 -13.86
C ALA A 71 -0.31 2.43 -12.91
N LYS A 72 0.17 1.29 -13.43
CA LYS A 72 0.44 0.08 -12.63
C LYS A 72 1.41 0.32 -11.45
N GLY A 73 2.28 1.33 -11.57
CA GLY A 73 3.22 1.72 -10.52
C GLY A 73 2.71 2.81 -9.57
N THR A 74 1.54 3.40 -9.82
CA THR A 74 1.01 4.48 -9.00
C THR A 74 0.72 3.98 -7.59
N LYS A 75 1.19 4.73 -6.61
CA LYS A 75 0.95 4.46 -5.20
C LYS A 75 -0.32 5.15 -4.75
N ALA A 76 -1.08 4.49 -3.89
CA ALA A 76 -2.30 5.00 -3.29
C ALA A 76 -2.29 4.75 -1.78
N ILE A 77 -2.91 5.63 -1.03
CA ILE A 77 -3.15 5.49 0.41
C ILE A 77 -4.64 5.49 0.65
N ASP A 78 -5.12 4.49 1.37
CA ASP A 78 -6.49 4.47 1.87
C ASP A 78 -6.55 5.19 3.22
N TYR A 79 -7.28 6.30 3.27
CA TYR A 79 -7.42 7.13 4.45
C TYR A 79 -8.85 7.65 4.57
N LYS A 80 -9.46 7.51 5.75
CA LYS A 80 -10.88 7.85 6.02
C LYS A 80 -11.87 7.22 5.02
N GLY A 81 -11.61 5.99 4.57
CA GLY A 81 -12.46 5.29 3.59
C GLY A 81 -12.36 5.83 2.16
N LYS A 82 -11.42 6.74 1.87
CA LYS A 82 -11.11 7.25 0.54
C LYS A 82 -9.73 6.78 0.10
N SER A 83 -9.58 6.46 -1.18
CA SER A 83 -8.28 6.14 -1.77
C SER A 83 -7.66 7.39 -2.40
N TYR A 84 -6.49 7.78 -1.90
CA TYR A 84 -5.72 8.93 -2.39
C TYR A 84 -4.55 8.45 -3.24
N TYR A 85 -4.45 8.94 -4.48
CA TYR A 85 -3.40 8.54 -5.42
C TYR A 85 -2.27 9.57 -5.47
N PHE A 86 -1.04 9.09 -5.58
CA PHE A 86 0.15 9.95 -5.60
C PHE A 86 0.92 9.79 -6.89
N CYS A 87 1.29 10.93 -7.50
CA CYS A 87 2.09 10.96 -8.72
C CYS A 87 3.56 10.57 -8.46
N CYS A 88 4.05 10.82 -7.24
CA CYS A 88 5.45 10.65 -6.86
C CYS A 88 5.57 10.03 -5.47
N SER A 89 6.65 9.29 -5.23
CA SER A 89 6.97 8.70 -3.91
C SER A 89 7.08 9.76 -2.82
N GLY A 90 7.66 10.93 -3.12
CA GLY A 90 7.81 12.00 -2.14
C GLY A 90 6.49 12.58 -1.61
N CYS A 91 5.40 12.52 -2.38
CA CYS A 91 4.09 12.97 -1.89
C CYS A 91 3.50 12.03 -0.83
N ILE A 92 3.96 10.78 -0.79
CA ILE A 92 3.50 9.76 0.16
C ILE A 92 4.00 10.11 1.57
N ASP A 93 5.26 10.50 1.71
CA ASP A 93 5.87 10.90 2.98
C ASP A 93 5.21 12.16 3.56
N ASP A 94 4.94 13.16 2.72
CA ASP A 94 4.20 14.36 3.11
C ASP A 94 2.78 14.02 3.59
N PHE A 95 2.08 13.16 2.84
CA PHE A 95 0.74 12.71 3.22
C PHE A 95 0.75 11.89 4.51
N LYS A 96 1.77 11.05 4.74
CA LYS A 96 1.99 10.31 5.99
C LYS A 96 2.19 11.22 7.19
N LYS A 97 2.94 12.32 7.00
CA LYS A 97 3.19 13.29 8.07
C LYS A 97 1.92 14.04 8.49
N ASN A 98 1.04 14.37 7.55
CA ASN A 98 -0.16 15.17 7.82
C ASN A 98 -1.38 14.75 6.98
N PRO A 99 -1.91 13.53 7.12
CA PRO A 99 -2.98 13.06 6.24
C PRO A 99 -4.26 13.87 6.38
N ASP A 100 -4.64 14.29 7.59
CA ASP A 100 -5.79 15.17 7.83
C ASP A 100 -5.71 16.49 7.06
N LYS A 101 -4.50 17.00 6.80
CA LYS A 101 -4.30 18.25 6.05
C LYS A 101 -4.57 18.09 4.55
N TYR A 102 -4.21 16.93 4.00
CA TYR A 102 -4.30 16.65 2.57
C TYR A 102 -5.57 15.86 2.20
N ALA A 103 -6.17 15.15 3.16
CA ALA A 103 -7.39 14.39 2.99
C ALA A 103 -8.62 15.30 3.05
N LYS A 104 -8.89 15.98 1.93
CA LYS A 104 -10.18 16.66 1.67
C LYS A 104 -11.22 15.68 1.14
#